data_AF-A0A2M6Y1C2-F1
#
_entry.id   AF-A0A2M6Y1C2-F1
#
_cell.length_a   1.000
_cell.length_b   1.000
_cell.length_c   1.000
_cell.angle_alpha   90.00
_cell.angle_beta   90.00
_cell.angle_gamma   90.00
#
_symmetry.space_group_name_H-M   'P 1'
#
loop_
_entity.id
_entity.type
_entity.pdbx_description
1 polymer ?
#
loop_
_entity_poly.entity_id
_entity_poly.type
_entity_poly.pdbx_seq_one_letter_code
_entity_poly.pdbx_strand_id
1 'polypeptide(L)'
;MENRDVDRRLNEMWKRVSGADYAPEAPSLPPDVRHSSAETLRFMRENFSKAEGEWKTLLAGKDAQLRDITSQLDETRLHLEDIKQRLQDARENALRQEMAVSLNLEESKKLLAAQKENHAKETKLLKELLERTKTELTSLQERVEVLRRERDDWRRKHDAAAVEKGNTAAANAGLNARLADAKEAVERTLAELLAERKNRRDDQAKIKALEGQVKDLGGGLEKTKADWDAERGQWREMWDRERSVWETHRQEFAVWEERLRSEREAWALKMREAESRGVENASGLADVLKESSQWSEKVTQILKLYALKGVELPKAFVAAGPGREFSRGRKSFVRMLAVTLAGLLFMGAAAWQFHLYRARVHYSLLSSIPLDLPGPSGIAVTKDGVWLSDWGRGLMLKDARDYATLRLLPAPAGAPLKPGALSVSDGGLWTLDLAQLRYARQDFATGAVLESAKTPGPAPQGAAWDGYNLWAFDASSGLLYRYSLDPKSGPSASYKLEGLKSLVCMQWAGGRLWTLDSDNMLRRYVPQDGGFKLLSSQEFGPSAPAAFWVDGNIFWTLEKAGKLSKGFELRRYALKSYI
;
A
#
# COMPACT_ATOMS: atom_id res chain seq x y z
N MET A 1 49.39 -35.69 -47.86
CA MET A 1 50.60 -36.30 -48.45
C MET A 1 50.12 -37.28 -49.50
N GLU A 2 50.40 -37.00 -50.77
CA GLU A 2 49.90 -37.80 -51.89
C GLU A 2 50.65 -39.15 -51.94
N ASN A 3 49.94 -40.24 -52.24
CA ASN A 3 50.49 -41.61 -52.33
C ASN A 3 51.76 -41.71 -53.19
N ARG A 4 51.94 -40.80 -54.15
CA ARG A 4 53.11 -40.74 -55.04
C ARG A 4 54.43 -40.45 -54.32
N ASP A 5 54.43 -39.69 -53.23
CA ASP A 5 55.66 -39.35 -52.51
C ASP A 5 56.16 -40.52 -51.65
N VAL A 6 55.24 -41.36 -51.17
CA VAL A 6 55.54 -42.56 -50.39
C VAL A 6 56.12 -43.64 -51.31
N ASP A 7 55.52 -43.86 -52.47
CA ASP A 7 56.00 -44.83 -53.47
C ASP A 7 57.38 -44.46 -54.01
N ARG A 8 57.66 -43.16 -54.20
CA ARG A 8 58.97 -42.69 -54.64
C ARG A 8 60.07 -42.95 -53.61
N ARG A 9 59.81 -42.69 -52.33
CA ARG A 9 60.77 -42.96 -51.24
C ARG A 9 61.02 -44.45 -51.05
N LEU A 10 59.98 -45.28 -51.18
CA LEU A 10 60.11 -46.73 -51.12
C LEU A 10 60.94 -47.27 -52.28
N ASN A 11 60.74 -46.77 -53.49
CA ASN A 11 61.51 -47.18 -54.65
C ASN A 11 62.98 -46.74 -54.55
N GLU A 12 63.26 -45.53 -54.03
CA GLU A 12 64.63 -45.06 -53.74
C GLU A 12 65.34 -45.93 -52.69
N MET A 13 64.64 -46.36 -51.64
CA MET A 13 65.19 -47.28 -50.65
C MET A 13 65.42 -48.69 -51.22
N TRP A 14 64.49 -49.18 -52.05
CA TRP A 14 64.60 -50.51 -52.66
C TRP A 14 65.75 -50.59 -53.67
N LYS A 15 65.95 -49.54 -54.45
CA LYS A 15 67.04 -49.43 -55.44
C LYS A 15 68.42 -49.35 -54.76
N ARG A 16 68.51 -48.75 -53.57
CA ARG A 16 69.74 -48.75 -52.75
C ARG A 16 70.11 -50.11 -52.20
N VAL A 17 69.13 -50.98 -51.92
CA VAL A 17 69.37 -52.29 -51.30
C VAL A 17 69.53 -53.40 -52.36
N SER A 18 68.82 -53.32 -53.48
CA SER A 18 68.72 -54.41 -54.45
C SER A 18 69.31 -54.12 -55.84
N GLY A 19 69.64 -52.86 -56.15
CA GLY A 19 70.20 -52.47 -57.45
C GLY A 19 69.23 -52.51 -58.63
N ALA A 20 67.95 -52.86 -58.43
CA ALA A 20 66.91 -52.91 -59.46
C ALA A 20 65.68 -52.06 -59.07
N ASP A 21 64.88 -51.69 -60.06
CA ASP A 21 63.61 -50.97 -59.85
C ASP A 21 62.58 -51.91 -59.21
N TYR A 22 61.81 -51.41 -58.25
CA TYR A 22 60.78 -52.16 -57.54
C TYR A 22 59.62 -52.52 -58.49
N ALA A 23 59.53 -53.81 -58.87
CA ALA A 23 58.37 -54.39 -59.53
C ALA A 23 57.68 -55.35 -58.54
N PRO A 24 56.44 -55.09 -58.10
CA PRO A 24 55.75 -56.01 -57.22
C PRO A 24 55.33 -57.25 -58.02
N GLU A 25 56.07 -58.35 -57.85
CA GLU A 25 55.64 -59.67 -58.31
C GLU A 25 54.36 -60.07 -57.53
N ALA A 26 53.25 -60.24 -58.26
CA ALA A 26 52.04 -60.80 -57.70
C ALA A 26 52.22 -62.33 -57.55
N PRO A 27 52.06 -62.92 -56.35
CA PRO A 27 52.16 -64.35 -56.19
C PRO A 27 50.99 -65.05 -56.90
N SER A 28 51.31 -65.99 -57.80
CA SER A 28 50.35 -66.86 -58.46
C SER A 28 49.84 -67.93 -57.50
N LEU A 29 48.68 -67.68 -56.90
CA LEU A 29 47.96 -68.68 -56.10
C LEU A 29 47.01 -69.54 -56.96
N PRO A 30 46.80 -70.83 -56.61
CA PRO A 30 45.96 -71.78 -57.36
C PRO A 30 44.50 -71.33 -57.54
N PRO A 31 43.80 -71.77 -58.61
CA PRO A 31 42.54 -71.20 -59.06
C PRO A 31 41.36 -71.29 -58.07
N ASP A 32 41.37 -72.21 -57.10
CA ASP A 32 40.29 -72.36 -56.11
C ASP A 32 40.40 -71.44 -54.88
N VAL A 33 41.54 -70.77 -54.65
CA VAL A 33 41.73 -69.90 -53.46
C VAL A 33 41.38 -68.43 -53.74
N ARG A 34 41.18 -68.05 -55.02
CA ARG A 34 40.86 -66.66 -55.41
C ARG A 34 39.49 -66.21 -54.94
N HIS A 35 38.52 -67.11 -54.82
CA HIS A 35 37.19 -66.76 -54.32
C HIS A 35 37.18 -66.52 -52.81
N SER A 36 37.76 -67.42 -52.01
CA SER A 36 37.80 -67.26 -50.55
C SER A 36 38.64 -66.08 -50.05
N SER A 37 39.77 -65.80 -50.71
CA SER A 37 40.64 -64.65 -50.38
C SER A 37 40.05 -63.31 -50.85
N ALA A 38 39.37 -63.29 -52.00
CA ALA A 38 38.63 -62.10 -52.43
C ALA A 38 37.39 -61.82 -51.56
N GLU A 39 36.70 -62.87 -51.09
CA GLU A 39 35.56 -62.76 -50.18
C GLU A 39 35.98 -62.27 -48.80
N THR A 40 37.09 -62.77 -48.24
CA THR A 40 37.63 -62.27 -46.96
C THR A 40 38.10 -60.82 -47.06
N LEU A 41 38.74 -60.43 -48.16
CA LEU A 41 39.11 -59.02 -48.40
C LEU A 41 37.89 -58.11 -48.59
N ARG A 42 36.85 -58.58 -49.28
CA ARG A 42 35.57 -57.84 -49.40
C ARG A 42 34.88 -57.70 -48.05
N PHE A 43 34.83 -58.77 -47.25
CA PHE A 43 34.26 -58.76 -45.91
C PHE A 43 35.02 -57.80 -44.98
N MET A 44 36.36 -57.82 -44.99
CA MET A 44 37.15 -56.86 -44.21
C MET A 44 36.90 -55.43 -44.69
N ARG A 45 36.86 -55.18 -46.01
CA ARG A 45 36.59 -53.84 -46.56
C ARG A 45 35.20 -53.33 -46.19
N GLU A 46 34.18 -54.19 -46.21
CA GLU A 46 32.83 -53.85 -45.78
C GLU A 46 32.76 -53.60 -44.26
N ASN A 47 33.51 -54.33 -43.46
CA ASN A 47 33.58 -54.08 -42.01
C ASN A 47 34.33 -52.78 -41.71
N PHE A 48 35.41 -52.48 -42.42
CA PHE A 48 36.12 -51.20 -42.29
C PHE A 48 35.25 -50.03 -42.74
N SER A 49 34.48 -50.16 -43.84
CA SER A 49 33.58 -49.10 -44.28
C SER A 49 32.40 -48.89 -43.34
N LYS A 50 31.86 -49.97 -42.75
CA LYS A 50 30.85 -49.89 -41.68
C LYS A 50 31.40 -49.19 -40.44
N ALA A 51 32.57 -49.62 -39.97
CA ALA A 51 33.24 -48.99 -38.83
C ALA A 51 33.53 -47.51 -39.11
N GLU A 52 34.04 -47.16 -40.29
CA GLU A 52 34.27 -45.77 -40.70
C GLU A 52 32.96 -44.95 -40.70
N GLY A 53 31.85 -45.55 -41.15
CA GLY A 53 30.52 -44.94 -41.07
C GLY A 53 30.07 -44.69 -39.63
N GLU A 54 30.26 -45.66 -38.74
CA GLU A 54 29.96 -45.54 -37.30
C GLU A 54 30.83 -44.48 -36.61
N TRP A 55 32.11 -44.38 -36.95
CA TRP A 55 33.00 -43.33 -36.44
C TRP A 55 32.56 -41.95 -36.94
N LYS A 56 32.14 -41.82 -38.20
CA LYS A 56 31.64 -40.54 -38.74
C LYS A 56 30.33 -40.10 -38.07
N THR A 57 29.42 -41.02 -37.80
CA THR A 57 28.16 -40.68 -37.09
C THR A 57 28.43 -40.32 -35.63
N LEU A 58 29.33 -41.03 -34.95
CA LEU A 58 29.76 -40.68 -33.60
C LEU A 58 30.45 -39.30 -33.55
N LEU A 59 31.34 -39.02 -34.50
CA LEU A 59 32.02 -37.72 -34.59
C LEU A 59 31.01 -36.59 -34.80
N ALA A 60 30.09 -36.75 -35.76
CA ALA A 60 29.03 -35.77 -36.01
C ALA A 60 28.13 -35.56 -34.79
N GLY A 61 27.83 -36.64 -34.05
CA GLY A 61 27.08 -36.57 -32.79
C GLY A 61 27.84 -35.80 -31.70
N LYS A 62 29.16 -36.01 -31.58
CA LYS A 62 30.02 -35.29 -30.64
C LYS A 62 30.19 -33.81 -31.01
N ASP A 63 30.32 -33.50 -32.29
CA ASP A 63 30.37 -32.11 -32.77
C ASP A 63 29.06 -31.37 -32.50
N ALA A 64 27.91 -32.04 -32.66
CA ALA A 64 26.61 -31.47 -32.30
C ALA A 64 26.49 -31.23 -30.78
N GLN A 65 26.95 -32.17 -29.95
CA GLN A 65 27.00 -32.01 -28.49
C GLN A 65 27.92 -30.85 -28.07
N LEU A 66 29.09 -30.72 -28.70
CA LEU A 66 30.01 -29.61 -28.43
C LEU A 66 29.37 -28.26 -28.76
N ARG A 67 28.65 -28.15 -29.88
CA ARG A 67 27.93 -26.92 -30.25
C ARG A 67 26.86 -26.54 -29.23
N ASP A 68 26.07 -27.51 -28.78
CA ASP A 68 25.01 -27.28 -27.77
C ASP A 68 25.59 -26.84 -26.42
N ILE A 69 26.69 -27.48 -25.98
CA ILE A 69 27.39 -27.07 -24.75
C ILE A 69 27.99 -25.66 -24.91
N THR A 70 28.55 -25.33 -26.08
CA THR A 70 29.07 -23.97 -26.31
C THR A 70 27.95 -22.92 -26.30
N SER A 71 26.77 -23.21 -26.86
CA SER A 71 25.65 -22.27 -26.78
C SER A 71 25.15 -22.09 -25.36
N GLN A 72 25.04 -23.18 -24.57
CA GLN A 72 24.68 -23.09 -23.17
C GLN A 72 25.71 -22.27 -22.37
N LEU A 73 27.00 -22.45 -22.67
CA LEU A 73 28.07 -21.70 -22.03
C LEU A 73 27.99 -20.19 -22.37
N ASP A 74 27.67 -19.84 -23.61
CA ASP A 74 27.49 -18.44 -24.01
C ASP A 74 26.22 -17.82 -23.39
N GLU A 75 25.12 -18.57 -23.29
CA GLU A 75 23.91 -18.12 -22.57
C GLU A 75 24.21 -17.86 -21.09
N THR A 76 24.93 -18.77 -20.41
CA THR A 76 25.30 -18.57 -19.00
C THR A 76 26.23 -17.38 -18.80
N ARG A 77 27.12 -17.09 -19.75
CA ARG A 77 27.96 -15.88 -19.72
C ARG A 77 27.12 -14.62 -19.83
N LEU A 78 26.17 -14.57 -20.77
CA LEU A 78 25.25 -13.43 -20.92
C LEU A 78 24.40 -13.22 -19.65
N HIS A 79 23.91 -14.30 -19.03
CA HIS A 79 23.19 -14.21 -17.76
C HIS A 79 24.07 -13.69 -16.63
N LEU A 80 25.33 -14.12 -16.55
CA LEU A 80 26.28 -13.60 -15.56
C LEU A 80 26.61 -12.12 -15.77
N GLU A 81 26.67 -11.66 -17.03
CA GLU A 81 26.86 -10.25 -17.37
C GLU A 81 25.63 -9.40 -16.97
N ASP A 82 24.41 -9.85 -17.29
CA ASP A 82 23.17 -9.17 -16.87
C ASP A 82 23.07 -9.07 -15.34
N ILE A 83 23.40 -10.15 -14.61
CA ILE A 83 23.39 -10.14 -13.14
C ILE A 83 24.44 -9.16 -12.60
N LYS A 84 25.65 -9.13 -13.17
CA LYS A 84 26.68 -8.17 -12.76
C LYS A 84 26.23 -6.73 -12.98
N GLN A 85 25.60 -6.45 -14.12
CA GLN A 85 25.09 -5.12 -14.44
C GLN A 85 23.99 -4.70 -13.48
N ARG A 86 23.02 -5.58 -13.19
CA ARG A 86 21.98 -5.32 -12.17
C ARG A 86 22.55 -5.06 -10.78
N LEU A 87 23.62 -5.77 -10.39
CA LEU A 87 24.29 -5.54 -9.11
C LEU A 87 25.01 -4.19 -9.08
N GLN A 88 25.62 -3.77 -10.19
CA GLN A 88 26.22 -2.44 -10.31
C GLN A 88 25.15 -1.35 -10.22
N ASP A 89 24.06 -1.47 -10.97
CA ASP A 89 22.94 -0.52 -10.93
C ASP A 89 22.31 -0.44 -9.53
N ALA A 90 22.13 -1.58 -8.86
CA ALA A 90 21.63 -1.62 -7.49
C ALA A 90 22.57 -0.91 -6.51
N ARG A 91 23.89 -1.09 -6.67
CA ARG A 91 24.91 -0.42 -5.85
C ARG A 91 24.93 1.08 -6.08
N GLU A 92 24.85 1.53 -7.33
CA GLU A 92 24.78 2.96 -7.66
C GLU A 92 23.51 3.61 -7.10
N ASN A 93 22.38 2.92 -7.20
CA ASN A 93 21.11 3.39 -6.65
C ASN A 93 21.16 3.48 -5.12
N ALA A 94 21.76 2.51 -4.44
CA ALA A 94 21.96 2.55 -3.00
C ALA A 94 22.84 3.75 -2.58
N LEU A 95 23.95 3.99 -3.28
CA LEU A 95 24.82 5.14 -3.03
C LEU A 95 24.09 6.47 -3.26
N ARG A 96 23.27 6.59 -4.31
CA ARG A 96 22.45 7.78 -4.55
C ARG A 96 21.43 8.02 -3.43
N GLN A 97 20.81 6.96 -2.93
CA GLN A 97 19.87 7.05 -1.80
C GLN A 97 20.59 7.50 -0.52
N GLU A 98 21.76 6.93 -0.20
CA GLU A 98 22.55 7.34 0.95
C GLU A 98 22.96 8.83 0.88
N MET A 99 23.41 9.29 -0.30
CA MET A 99 23.73 10.71 -0.52
C MET A 99 22.50 11.61 -0.34
N ALA A 100 21.34 11.23 -0.90
CA ALA A 100 20.10 12.00 -0.75
C ALA A 100 19.65 12.08 0.72
N VAL A 101 19.74 10.97 1.47
CA VAL A 101 19.42 10.94 2.90
C VAL A 101 20.39 11.84 3.68
N SER A 102 21.69 11.82 3.35
CA SER A 102 22.67 12.67 4.02
C SER A 102 22.40 14.17 3.83
N LEU A 103 22.03 14.58 2.61
CA LEU A 103 21.65 15.96 2.29
C LEU A 103 20.38 16.38 3.04
N ASN A 104 19.35 15.53 3.03
CA ASN A 104 18.11 15.80 3.76
C ASN A 104 18.34 15.93 5.28
N LEU A 105 19.25 15.13 5.84
CA LEU A 105 19.64 15.23 7.25
C LEU A 105 20.38 16.54 7.55
N GLU A 106 21.25 17.00 6.65
CA GLU A 106 21.92 18.28 6.79
C GLU A 106 20.94 19.47 6.70
N GLU A 107 19.99 19.43 5.77
CA GLU A 107 18.93 20.44 5.66
C GLU A 107 18.03 20.45 6.90
N SER A 108 17.62 19.28 7.38
CA SER A 108 16.85 19.14 8.63
C SER A 108 17.60 19.71 9.83
N LYS A 109 18.91 19.44 9.94
CA LYS A 109 19.76 20.03 10.99
C LYS A 109 19.81 21.56 10.90
N LYS A 110 19.92 22.13 9.70
CA LYS A 110 19.89 23.59 9.49
C LYS A 110 18.55 24.19 9.91
N LEU A 111 17.44 23.55 9.53
CA LEU A 111 16.09 23.99 9.92
C LEU A 111 15.89 23.93 11.44
N LEU A 112 16.34 22.85 12.10
CA LEU A 112 16.27 22.73 13.55
C LEU A 112 17.14 23.79 14.26
N ALA A 113 18.31 24.11 13.72
CA ALA A 113 19.14 25.19 14.26
C ALA A 113 18.44 26.56 14.15
N ALA A 114 17.82 26.85 13.00
CA ALA A 114 17.05 28.08 12.81
C ALA A 114 15.84 28.17 13.75
N GLN A 115 15.10 27.07 13.94
CA GLN A 115 13.99 27.00 14.90
C GLN A 115 14.45 27.25 16.34
N LYS A 116 15.57 26.64 16.76
CA LYS A 116 16.15 26.89 18.09
C LYS A 116 16.52 28.35 18.29
N GLU A 117 17.09 29.00 17.27
CA GLU A 117 17.42 30.43 17.33
C GLU A 117 16.16 31.29 17.44
N ASN A 118 15.10 30.98 16.69
CA ASN A 118 13.83 31.68 16.76
C ASN A 118 13.16 31.52 18.14
N HIS A 119 13.12 30.31 18.69
CA HIS A 119 12.62 30.08 20.05
C HIS A 119 13.45 30.81 21.11
N ALA A 120 14.76 30.90 20.95
CA ALA A 120 15.60 31.70 21.84
C ALA A 120 15.25 33.21 21.77
N LYS A 121 14.93 33.73 20.58
CA LYS A 121 14.46 35.11 20.40
C LYS A 121 13.08 35.32 21.03
N GLU A 122 12.13 34.42 20.78
CA GLU A 122 10.78 34.47 21.36
C GLU A 122 10.80 34.42 22.88
N THR A 123 11.57 33.51 23.47
CA THR A 123 11.70 33.41 24.93
C THR A 123 12.34 34.65 25.54
N LYS A 124 13.28 35.31 24.83
CA LYS A 124 13.84 36.60 25.26
C LYS A 124 12.78 37.70 25.22
N LEU A 125 12.02 37.81 24.13
CA LEU A 125 10.92 38.78 24.00
C LEU A 125 9.85 38.57 25.08
N LEU A 126 9.47 37.33 25.35
CA LEU A 126 8.50 37.01 26.41
C LEU A 126 9.01 37.42 27.80
N LYS A 127 10.30 37.23 28.09
CA LYS A 127 10.92 37.70 29.34
C LYS A 127 10.89 39.22 29.43
N GLU A 128 11.22 39.93 28.35
CA GLU A 128 11.16 41.40 28.30
C GLU A 128 9.74 41.93 28.52
N LEU A 129 8.74 41.29 27.89
CA LEU A 129 7.33 41.63 28.11
C LEU A 129 6.87 41.34 29.54
N LEU A 130 7.31 40.22 30.13
CA LEU A 130 7.01 39.89 31.52
C LEU A 130 7.60 40.94 32.49
N GLU A 131 8.85 41.33 32.31
CA GLU A 131 9.45 42.37 33.16
C GLU A 131 8.76 43.72 32.97
N ARG A 132 8.40 44.09 31.74
CA ARG A 132 7.63 45.31 31.48
C ARG A 132 6.27 45.29 32.19
N THR A 133 5.50 44.22 32.03
CA THR A 133 4.18 44.10 32.68
C THR A 133 4.29 44.09 34.20
N LYS A 134 5.35 43.50 34.76
CA LYS A 134 5.64 43.56 36.20
C LYS A 134 5.88 45.00 36.66
N THR A 135 6.66 45.79 35.92
CA THR A 135 6.88 47.22 36.24
C THR A 135 5.61 48.05 36.12
N GLU A 136 4.77 47.76 35.13
CA GLU A 136 3.47 48.43 34.95
C GLU A 136 2.53 48.09 36.12
N LEU A 137 2.46 46.83 36.55
CA LEU A 137 1.67 46.41 37.72
C LEU A 137 2.13 47.08 39.01
N THR A 138 3.44 47.18 39.27
CA THR A 138 3.96 47.88 40.45
C THR A 138 3.58 49.37 40.43
N SER A 139 3.69 50.02 39.26
CA SER A 139 3.31 51.44 39.12
C SER A 139 1.81 51.67 39.33
N LEU A 140 0.97 50.75 38.86
CA LEU A 140 -0.48 50.80 39.08
C LEU A 140 -0.83 50.55 40.55
N GLN A 141 -0.13 49.64 41.21
CA GLN A 141 -0.30 49.36 42.63
C GLN A 141 0.04 50.59 43.49
N GLU A 142 1.15 51.27 43.21
CA GLU A 142 1.50 52.54 43.87
C GLU A 142 0.42 53.60 43.66
N ARG A 143 -0.11 53.72 42.43
CA ARG A 143 -1.19 54.67 42.12
C ARG A 143 -2.48 54.36 42.88
N VAL A 144 -2.82 53.08 43.06
CA VAL A 144 -3.96 52.64 43.87
C VAL A 144 -3.75 52.99 45.34
N GLU A 145 -2.53 52.85 45.87
CA GLU A 145 -2.22 53.23 47.25
C GLU A 145 -2.34 54.74 47.49
N VAL A 146 -1.89 55.57 46.53
CA VAL A 146 -2.08 57.03 46.59
C VAL A 146 -3.56 57.39 46.62
N LEU A 147 -4.37 56.83 45.72
CA LEU A 147 -5.82 57.07 45.69
C LEU A 147 -6.52 56.62 46.98
N ARG A 148 -6.06 55.52 47.60
CA ARG A 148 -6.58 55.08 48.91
C ARG A 148 -6.26 56.09 50.02
N ARG A 149 -5.04 56.64 50.04
CA ARG A 149 -4.66 57.69 51.01
C ARG A 149 -5.48 58.96 50.81
N GLU A 150 -5.63 59.41 49.57
CA GLU A 150 -6.47 60.57 49.25
C GLU A 150 -7.91 60.38 49.71
N ARG A 151 -8.51 59.21 49.47
CA ARG A 151 -9.85 58.87 49.95
C ARG A 151 -9.95 58.95 51.47
N ASP A 152 -8.96 58.41 52.18
CA ASP A 152 -8.97 58.38 53.64
C ASP A 152 -8.77 59.78 54.25
N ASP A 153 -7.98 60.64 53.60
CA ASP A 153 -7.85 62.05 53.95
C ASP A 153 -9.13 62.85 53.68
N TRP A 154 -9.82 62.57 52.57
CA TRP A 154 -11.14 63.14 52.29
C TRP A 154 -12.19 62.74 53.33
N ARG A 155 -12.18 61.48 53.78
CA ARG A 155 -13.06 61.01 54.86
C ARG A 155 -12.79 61.77 56.16
N ARG A 156 -11.53 61.93 56.55
CA ARG A 156 -11.15 62.71 57.74
C ARG A 156 -11.57 64.18 57.65
N LYS A 157 -11.39 64.81 56.49
CA LYS A 157 -11.84 66.19 56.25
C LYS A 157 -13.36 66.31 56.31
N HIS A 158 -14.08 65.32 55.80
CA HIS A 158 -15.53 65.28 55.86
C HIS A 158 -16.03 65.09 57.30
N ASP A 159 -15.39 64.21 58.08
CA ASP A 159 -15.73 64.00 59.50
C ASP A 159 -15.42 65.25 60.35
N ALA A 160 -14.33 65.96 60.06
CA ALA A 160 -14.01 67.26 60.69
C ALA A 160 -15.02 68.37 60.31
N ALA A 161 -15.43 68.42 59.04
CA ALA A 161 -16.45 69.36 58.57
C ALA A 161 -17.85 69.05 59.14
N ALA A 162 -18.15 67.79 59.44
CA ALA A 162 -19.38 67.37 60.12
C ALA A 162 -19.40 67.84 61.59
N VAL A 163 -18.24 67.87 62.26
CA VAL A 163 -18.09 68.41 63.63
C VAL A 163 -18.23 69.94 63.65
N GLU A 164 -17.72 70.67 62.65
CA GLU A 164 -17.90 72.13 62.56
C GLU A 164 -19.31 72.58 62.12
N LYS A 165 -20.01 71.77 61.32
CA LYS A 165 -21.43 72.02 60.98
C LYS A 165 -22.38 71.81 62.16
N GLY A 166 -21.97 71.07 63.20
CA GLY A 166 -22.75 70.89 64.43
C GLY A 166 -22.89 72.18 65.26
N ASN A 167 -21.92 73.10 65.18
CA ASN A 167 -21.90 74.32 66.01
C ASN A 167 -22.50 75.57 65.35
N THR A 168 -22.92 75.50 64.09
CA THR A 168 -23.56 76.64 63.37
C THR A 168 -24.95 76.32 62.81
N ALA A 169 -25.56 75.22 63.26
CA ALA A 169 -26.88 74.74 62.83
C ALA A 169 -28.04 75.17 63.75
N ALA A 170 -27.93 76.30 64.45
CA ALA A 170 -29.01 76.85 65.29
C ALA A 170 -29.60 78.19 64.80
N ALA A 171 -29.08 78.80 63.73
CA ALA A 171 -29.46 80.17 63.35
C ALA A 171 -30.11 80.36 61.96
N ASN A 172 -30.27 79.32 61.13
CA ASN A 172 -30.75 79.51 59.75
C ASN A 172 -31.75 78.43 59.26
N ALA A 173 -32.69 78.02 60.12
CA ALA A 173 -33.66 76.96 59.81
C ALA A 173 -34.93 77.43 59.06
N GLY A 174 -35.22 78.74 58.99
CA GLY A 174 -36.47 79.24 58.40
C GLY A 174 -36.38 79.66 56.93
N LEU A 175 -35.20 80.06 56.44
CA LEU A 175 -35.01 80.59 55.08
C LEU A 175 -34.35 79.61 54.10
N ASN A 176 -33.76 78.51 54.59
CA ASN A 176 -33.07 77.52 53.75
C ASN A 176 -33.96 76.47 53.10
N ALA A 177 -35.19 76.24 53.59
CA ALA A 177 -36.06 75.22 53.01
C ALA A 177 -36.55 75.61 51.60
N ARG A 178 -36.89 76.88 51.37
CA ARG A 178 -37.35 77.37 50.05
C ARG A 178 -36.20 77.58 49.05
N LEU A 179 -34.98 77.78 49.54
CA LEU A 179 -33.78 77.91 48.70
C LEU A 179 -33.17 76.53 48.39
N ALA A 180 -33.30 75.56 49.29
CA ALA A 180 -32.90 74.16 49.06
C ALA A 180 -33.73 73.49 47.98
N ASP A 181 -35.05 73.65 47.97
CA ASP A 181 -35.91 73.01 46.96
C ASP A 181 -35.66 73.57 45.55
N ALA A 182 -35.41 74.89 45.43
CA ALA A 182 -35.06 75.52 44.15
C ALA A 182 -33.63 75.16 43.70
N LYS A 183 -32.69 75.04 44.64
CA LYS A 183 -31.30 74.66 44.35
C LYS A 183 -31.18 73.18 44.00
N GLU A 184 -31.93 72.31 44.66
CA GLU A 184 -31.99 70.87 44.36
C GLU A 184 -32.63 70.61 42.98
N ALA A 185 -33.64 71.38 42.59
CA ALA A 185 -34.21 71.31 41.24
C ALA A 185 -33.22 71.78 40.15
N VAL A 186 -32.45 72.84 40.41
CA VAL A 186 -31.39 73.32 39.48
C VAL A 186 -30.20 72.35 39.45
N GLU A 187 -29.80 71.77 40.58
CA GLU A 187 -28.72 70.80 40.66
C GLU A 187 -29.10 69.47 40.00
N ARG A 188 -30.37 69.03 40.12
CA ARG A 188 -30.88 67.86 39.40
C ARG A 188 -30.92 68.09 37.89
N THR A 189 -31.44 69.22 37.43
CA THR A 189 -31.48 69.54 35.98
C THR A 189 -30.08 69.75 35.40
N LEU A 190 -29.15 70.35 36.15
CA LEU A 190 -27.75 70.46 35.76
C LEU A 190 -27.06 69.08 35.75
N ALA A 191 -27.33 68.23 36.74
CA ALA A 191 -26.78 66.87 36.81
C ALA A 191 -27.32 66.00 35.66
N GLU A 192 -28.60 66.13 35.32
CA GLU A 192 -29.22 65.47 34.16
C GLU A 192 -28.60 65.96 32.85
N LEU A 193 -28.42 67.28 32.66
CA LEU A 193 -27.76 67.82 31.47
C LEU A 193 -26.28 67.42 31.35
N LEU A 194 -25.56 67.36 32.47
CA LEU A 194 -24.16 66.90 32.49
C LEU A 194 -24.06 65.39 32.24
N ALA A 195 -24.98 64.59 32.80
CA ALA A 195 -25.08 63.16 32.53
C ALA A 195 -25.44 62.89 31.07
N GLU A 196 -26.38 63.66 30.50
CA GLU A 196 -26.75 63.56 29.10
C GLU A 196 -25.59 63.96 28.17
N ARG A 197 -24.85 65.02 28.51
CA ARG A 197 -23.66 65.44 27.75
C ARG A 197 -22.52 64.44 27.86
N LYS A 198 -22.37 63.77 29.00
CA LYS A 198 -21.41 62.67 29.19
C LYS A 198 -21.81 61.45 28.38
N ASN A 199 -23.08 61.03 28.45
CA ASN A 199 -23.60 59.91 27.68
C ASN A 199 -23.44 60.15 26.17
N ARG A 200 -23.75 61.37 25.68
CA ARG A 200 -23.52 61.72 24.27
C ARG A 200 -22.03 61.64 23.88
N ARG A 201 -21.10 62.02 24.75
CA ARG A 201 -19.65 61.87 24.50
C ARG A 201 -19.22 60.42 24.50
N ASP A 202 -19.71 59.63 25.46
CA ASP A 202 -19.41 58.20 25.57
C ASP A 202 -19.98 57.43 24.36
N ASP A 203 -21.16 57.80 23.88
CA ASP A 203 -21.76 57.23 22.68
C ASP A 203 -21.03 57.68 21.41
N GLN A 204 -20.59 58.93 21.30
CA GLN A 204 -19.70 59.36 20.22
C GLN A 204 -18.36 58.62 20.23
N ALA A 205 -17.79 58.35 21.40
CA ALA A 205 -16.56 57.57 21.53
C ALA A 205 -16.76 56.11 21.11
N LYS A 206 -17.89 55.49 21.47
CA LYS A 206 -18.28 54.14 21.01
C LYS A 206 -18.47 54.10 19.51
N ILE A 207 -19.18 55.07 18.93
CA ILE A 207 -19.38 55.15 17.46
C ILE A 207 -18.03 55.23 16.76
N LYS A 208 -17.13 56.10 17.21
CA LYS A 208 -15.79 56.23 16.62
C LYS A 208 -14.93 54.97 16.77
N ALA A 209 -15.07 54.25 17.89
CA ALA A 209 -14.40 52.97 18.09
C ALA A 209 -14.95 51.88 17.14
N LEU A 210 -16.27 51.83 16.97
CA LEU A 210 -16.94 50.92 16.04
C LEU A 210 -16.57 51.23 14.59
N GLU A 211 -16.49 52.50 14.19
CA GLU A 211 -15.99 52.91 12.86
C GLU A 211 -14.56 52.45 12.61
N GLY A 212 -13.69 52.53 13.64
CA GLY A 212 -12.34 51.98 13.58
C GLY A 212 -12.33 50.47 13.36
N GLN A 213 -13.14 49.73 14.13
CA GLN A 213 -13.27 48.28 13.97
C GLN A 213 -13.83 47.88 12.60
N VAL A 214 -14.83 48.60 12.08
CA VAL A 214 -15.37 48.36 10.74
C VAL A 214 -14.31 48.61 9.66
N LYS A 215 -13.47 49.63 9.83
CA LYS A 215 -12.36 49.91 8.91
C LYS A 215 -11.29 48.82 8.96
N ASP A 216 -10.95 48.34 10.14
CA ASP A 216 -9.97 47.26 10.33
C ASP A 216 -10.49 45.93 9.76
N LEU A 217 -11.78 45.61 9.99
CA LEU A 217 -12.44 44.46 9.40
C LEU A 217 -12.53 44.57 7.88
N GLY A 218 -12.83 45.75 7.34
CA GLY A 218 -12.82 46.01 5.90
C GLY A 218 -11.42 45.82 5.29
N GLY A 219 -10.38 46.32 5.96
CA GLY A 219 -8.99 46.10 5.55
C GLY A 219 -8.57 44.62 5.62
N GLY A 220 -9.04 43.88 6.64
CA GLY A 220 -8.84 42.44 6.74
C GLY A 220 -9.52 41.69 5.60
N LEU A 221 -10.75 42.06 5.26
CA LEU A 221 -11.53 41.42 4.20
C LEU A 221 -10.88 41.64 2.82
N GLU A 222 -10.42 42.85 2.53
CA GLU A 222 -9.67 43.14 1.29
C GLU A 222 -8.35 42.34 1.20
N LYS A 223 -7.62 42.17 2.31
CA LYS A 223 -6.44 41.29 2.34
C LYS A 223 -6.80 39.85 2.04
N THR A 224 -7.80 39.30 2.73
CA THR A 224 -8.24 37.91 2.47
C THR A 224 -8.73 37.70 1.05
N LYS A 225 -9.35 38.72 0.44
CA LYS A 225 -9.77 38.70 -0.96
C LYS A 225 -8.57 38.70 -1.90
N ALA A 226 -7.56 39.52 -1.64
CA ALA A 226 -6.32 39.54 -2.41
C ALA A 226 -5.56 38.21 -2.31
N ASP A 227 -5.50 37.61 -1.12
CA ASP A 227 -4.89 36.29 -0.90
C ASP A 227 -5.66 35.21 -1.69
N TRP A 228 -7.00 35.24 -1.65
CA TRP A 228 -7.86 34.35 -2.44
C TRP A 228 -7.71 34.53 -3.95
N ASP A 229 -7.51 35.75 -4.43
CA ASP A 229 -7.24 36.05 -5.84
C ASP A 229 -5.86 35.51 -6.26
N ALA A 230 -4.84 35.66 -5.41
CA ALA A 230 -3.50 35.13 -5.65
C ALA A 230 -3.49 33.59 -5.67
N GLU A 231 -4.16 32.94 -4.72
CA GLU A 231 -4.32 31.49 -4.70
C GLU A 231 -5.02 31.02 -5.99
N ARG A 232 -6.14 31.63 -6.37
CA ARG A 232 -6.83 31.28 -7.63
C ARG A 232 -5.93 31.43 -8.86
N GLY A 233 -5.03 32.41 -8.88
CA GLY A 233 -4.01 32.54 -9.92
C GLY A 233 -3.08 31.33 -9.97
N GLN A 234 -2.52 30.94 -8.83
CA GLN A 234 -1.64 29.77 -8.72
C GLN A 234 -2.34 28.47 -9.12
N TRP A 235 -3.61 28.29 -8.72
CA TRP A 235 -4.42 27.14 -9.11
C TRP A 235 -4.64 27.08 -10.62
N ARG A 236 -4.88 28.21 -11.28
CA ARG A 236 -5.01 28.25 -12.75
C ARG A 236 -3.71 27.87 -13.44
N GLU A 237 -2.58 28.41 -12.99
CA GLU A 237 -1.28 28.06 -13.56
C GLU A 237 -0.93 26.58 -13.38
N MET A 238 -1.20 26.03 -12.19
CA MET A 238 -1.00 24.60 -11.92
C MET A 238 -1.90 23.75 -12.81
N TRP A 239 -3.17 24.13 -12.94
CA TRP A 239 -4.13 23.42 -13.77
C TRP A 239 -3.76 23.45 -15.26
N ASP A 240 -3.25 24.57 -15.78
CA ASP A 240 -2.81 24.65 -17.18
C ASP A 240 -1.54 23.82 -17.43
N ARG A 241 -0.61 23.76 -16.45
CA ARG A 241 0.54 22.84 -16.48
C ARG A 241 0.09 21.39 -16.50
N GLU A 242 -0.82 21.00 -15.61
CA GLU A 242 -1.36 19.64 -15.58
C GLU A 242 -2.13 19.31 -16.87
N ARG A 243 -2.94 20.24 -17.39
CA ARG A 243 -3.67 20.04 -18.65
C ARG A 243 -2.71 19.80 -19.82
N SER A 244 -1.60 20.54 -19.92
CA SER A 244 -0.58 20.31 -20.96
C SER A 244 0.15 18.96 -20.82
N VAL A 245 0.40 18.50 -19.59
CA VAL A 245 0.92 17.15 -19.33
C VAL A 245 -0.11 16.07 -19.73
N TRP A 246 -1.39 16.31 -19.45
CA TRP A 246 -2.47 15.41 -19.87
C TRP A 246 -2.62 15.34 -21.38
N GLU A 247 -2.51 16.46 -22.08
CA GLU A 247 -2.59 16.51 -23.54
C GLU A 247 -1.40 15.79 -24.19
N THR A 248 -0.19 15.93 -23.65
CA THR A 248 0.99 15.20 -24.11
C THR A 248 0.85 13.69 -23.88
N HIS A 249 0.45 13.26 -22.68
CA HIS A 249 0.17 11.84 -22.42
C HIS A 249 -0.92 11.30 -23.34
N ARG A 250 -1.99 12.07 -23.59
CA ARG A 250 -3.07 11.65 -24.50
C ARG A 250 -2.55 11.45 -25.93
N GLN A 251 -1.65 12.31 -26.41
CA GLN A 251 -1.02 12.15 -27.72
C GLN A 251 -0.11 10.91 -27.76
N GLU A 252 0.68 10.68 -26.72
CA GLU A 252 1.52 9.47 -26.60
C GLU A 252 0.68 8.19 -26.58
N PHE A 253 -0.44 8.18 -25.86
CA PHE A 253 -1.39 7.07 -25.86
C PHE A 253 -2.01 6.83 -27.24
N ALA A 254 -2.36 7.89 -27.98
CA ALA A 254 -2.89 7.77 -29.33
C ALA A 254 -1.87 7.17 -30.30
N VAL A 255 -0.61 7.64 -30.25
CA VAL A 255 0.50 7.09 -31.05
C VAL A 255 0.78 5.63 -30.68
N TRP A 256 0.73 5.31 -29.39
CA TRP A 256 0.89 3.93 -28.92
C TRP A 256 -0.24 3.02 -29.40
N GLU A 257 -1.50 3.47 -29.38
CA GLU A 257 -2.63 2.70 -29.92
C GLU A 257 -2.50 2.43 -31.43
N GLU A 258 -2.09 3.44 -32.21
CA GLU A 258 -1.85 3.27 -33.65
C GLU A 258 -0.71 2.27 -33.91
N ARG A 259 0.37 2.37 -33.13
CA ARG A 259 1.46 1.39 -33.18
C ARG A 259 0.97 -0.02 -32.85
N LEU A 260 0.12 -0.17 -31.85
CA LEU A 260 -0.41 -1.47 -31.45
C LEU A 260 -1.38 -2.05 -32.49
N ARG A 261 -2.16 -1.20 -33.17
CA ARG A 261 -2.99 -1.60 -34.31
C ARG A 261 -2.13 -2.08 -35.48
N SER A 262 -1.10 -1.33 -35.85
CA SER A 262 -0.19 -1.73 -36.95
C SER A 262 0.60 -3.00 -36.63
N GLU A 263 1.05 -3.20 -35.38
CA GLU A 263 1.70 -4.45 -34.95
C GLU A 263 0.74 -5.64 -35.01
N ARG A 264 -0.54 -5.46 -34.65
CA ARG A 264 -1.58 -6.50 -34.79
C ARG A 264 -1.88 -6.84 -36.24
N GLU A 265 -1.99 -5.84 -37.11
CA GLU A 265 -2.20 -6.05 -38.55
C GLU A 265 -1.02 -6.78 -39.18
N ALA A 266 0.21 -6.39 -38.85
CA ALA A 266 1.42 -7.06 -39.31
C ALA A 266 1.50 -8.51 -38.81
N TRP A 267 1.10 -8.77 -37.57
CA TRP A 267 1.04 -10.12 -37.02
C TRP A 267 -0.03 -10.97 -37.72
N ALA A 268 -1.22 -10.43 -37.97
CA ALA A 268 -2.27 -11.11 -38.70
C ALA A 268 -1.86 -11.45 -40.15
N LEU A 269 -1.11 -10.55 -40.80
CA LEU A 269 -0.58 -10.79 -42.14
C LEU A 269 0.44 -11.94 -42.14
N LYS A 270 1.37 -11.95 -41.17
CA LYS A 270 2.33 -13.04 -40.98
C LYS A 270 1.65 -14.37 -40.70
N MET A 271 0.57 -14.39 -39.92
CA MET A 271 -0.21 -15.59 -39.67
C MET A 271 -0.86 -16.12 -40.96
N ARG A 272 -1.43 -15.24 -41.79
CA ARG A 272 -1.97 -15.63 -43.10
C ARG A 272 -0.91 -16.18 -44.05
N GLU A 273 0.28 -15.59 -44.08
CA GLU A 273 1.41 -16.13 -44.86
C GLU A 273 1.87 -17.51 -44.35
N ALA A 274 1.87 -17.72 -43.03
CA ALA A 274 2.20 -19.01 -42.44
C ALA A 274 1.13 -20.07 -42.79
N GLU A 275 -0.15 -19.69 -42.76
CA GLU A 275 -1.26 -20.55 -43.19
C GLU A 275 -1.16 -20.90 -44.67
N SER A 276 -0.88 -19.93 -45.55
CA SER A 276 -0.73 -20.20 -46.99
C SER A 276 0.44 -21.14 -47.28
N ARG A 277 1.60 -20.95 -46.63
CA ARG A 277 2.72 -21.88 -46.71
C ARG A 277 2.35 -23.27 -46.17
N GLY A 278 1.54 -23.34 -45.12
CA GLY A 278 1.00 -24.59 -44.60
C GLY A 278 0.14 -25.33 -45.63
N VAL A 279 -0.72 -24.60 -46.35
CA VAL A 279 -1.56 -25.14 -47.43
C VAL A 279 -0.70 -25.58 -48.62
N GLU A 280 0.29 -24.80 -49.03
CA GLU A 280 1.22 -25.16 -50.12
C GLU A 280 2.05 -26.42 -49.79
N ASN A 281 2.52 -26.54 -48.56
CA ASN A 281 3.21 -27.75 -48.10
C ASN A 281 2.26 -28.96 -48.08
N ALA A 282 0.99 -28.77 -47.70
CA ALA A 282 -0.01 -29.82 -47.72
C ALA A 282 -0.37 -30.26 -49.16
N SER A 283 -0.47 -29.32 -50.11
CA SER A 283 -0.64 -29.66 -51.53
C SER A 283 0.58 -30.38 -52.09
N GLY A 284 1.79 -29.93 -51.76
CA GLY A 284 3.02 -30.61 -52.16
C GLY A 284 3.09 -32.05 -51.62
N LEU A 285 2.66 -32.28 -50.37
CA LEU A 285 2.54 -33.63 -49.83
C LEU A 285 1.45 -34.46 -50.54
N ALA A 286 0.34 -33.85 -50.93
CA ALA A 286 -0.71 -34.52 -51.69
C ALA A 286 -0.21 -34.95 -53.08
N ASP A 287 0.58 -34.10 -53.74
CA ASP A 287 1.19 -34.41 -55.03
C ASP A 287 2.23 -35.52 -54.91
N VAL A 288 3.10 -35.48 -53.89
CA VAL A 288 4.05 -36.58 -53.60
C VAL A 288 3.32 -37.90 -53.32
N LEU A 289 2.21 -37.86 -52.59
CA LEU A 289 1.39 -39.05 -52.34
C LEU A 289 0.75 -39.58 -53.63
N LYS A 290 0.27 -38.69 -54.50
CA LYS A 290 -0.29 -39.04 -55.81
C LYS A 290 0.78 -39.63 -56.74
N GLU A 291 1.98 -39.07 -56.76
CA GLU A 291 3.10 -39.63 -57.52
C GLU A 291 3.54 -40.99 -56.96
N SER A 292 3.53 -41.17 -55.63
CA SER A 292 3.85 -42.44 -54.99
C SER A 292 2.80 -43.52 -55.28
N SER A 293 1.52 -43.16 -55.38
CA SER A 293 0.45 -44.10 -55.71
C SER A 293 0.53 -44.53 -57.19
N GLN A 294 0.81 -43.58 -58.09
CA GLN A 294 1.07 -43.89 -59.50
C GLN A 294 2.31 -44.76 -59.69
N TRP A 295 3.36 -44.55 -58.87
CA TRP A 295 4.52 -45.42 -58.82
C TRP A 295 4.18 -46.83 -58.34
N SER A 296 3.37 -46.95 -57.30
CA SER A 296 2.87 -48.24 -56.80
C SER A 296 2.04 -48.97 -57.85
N GLU A 297 1.21 -48.27 -58.62
CA GLU A 297 0.44 -48.84 -59.74
C GLU A 297 1.35 -49.34 -60.86
N LYS A 298 2.38 -48.56 -61.24
CA LYS A 298 3.38 -48.99 -62.23
C LYS A 298 4.17 -50.21 -61.74
N VAL A 299 4.58 -50.24 -60.47
CA VAL A 299 5.27 -51.38 -59.86
C VAL A 299 4.38 -52.62 -59.83
N THR A 300 3.09 -52.48 -59.52
CA THR A 300 2.14 -53.62 -59.56
C THR A 300 1.85 -54.10 -60.98
N GLN A 301 1.83 -53.23 -61.98
CA GLN A 301 1.76 -53.63 -63.39
C GLN A 301 3.02 -54.39 -63.83
N ILE A 302 4.20 -53.93 -63.40
CA ILE A 302 5.48 -54.62 -63.64
C ILE A 302 5.47 -55.99 -62.94
N LEU A 303 5.03 -56.08 -61.68
CA LEU A 303 4.91 -57.35 -60.94
C LEU A 303 3.92 -58.31 -61.61
N LYS A 304 2.80 -57.83 -62.16
CA LYS A 304 1.87 -58.65 -62.96
C LYS A 304 2.52 -59.15 -64.25
N LEU A 305 3.34 -58.34 -64.93
CA LEU A 305 4.10 -58.75 -66.11
C LEU A 305 5.20 -59.77 -65.77
N TYR A 306 5.83 -59.67 -64.59
CA TYR A 306 6.80 -60.65 -64.10
C TYR A 306 6.13 -61.96 -63.67
N ALA A 307 4.95 -61.91 -63.05
CA ALA A 307 4.18 -63.10 -62.69
C ALA A 307 3.71 -63.92 -63.91
N LEU A 308 3.47 -63.26 -65.05
CA LEU A 308 3.14 -63.91 -66.33
C LEU A 308 4.35 -64.57 -67.03
N LYS A 309 5.58 -64.30 -66.59
CA LYS A 309 6.82 -64.85 -67.18
C LYS A 309 7.54 -65.90 -66.32
N GLY A 310 6.99 -66.30 -65.18
CA GLY A 310 7.44 -67.50 -64.44
C GLY A 310 8.91 -67.47 -63.98
N VAL A 311 9.36 -66.37 -63.37
CA VAL A 311 10.69 -66.27 -62.74
C VAL A 311 10.53 -65.94 -61.25
N GLU A 312 11.22 -66.68 -60.39
CA GLU A 312 11.17 -66.53 -58.93
C GLU A 312 11.80 -65.22 -58.44
N LEU A 313 11.16 -64.56 -57.46
CA LEU A 313 11.61 -63.29 -56.88
C LEU A 313 12.62 -63.51 -55.73
N PRO A 314 13.67 -62.68 -55.58
CA PRO A 314 14.52 -62.69 -54.40
C PRO A 314 13.75 -62.18 -53.16
N LYS A 315 14.04 -62.76 -51.99
CA LYS A 315 13.43 -62.47 -50.66
C LYS A 315 13.68 -61.06 -50.08
N ALA A 316 13.82 -60.03 -50.90
CA ALA A 316 14.21 -58.69 -50.45
C ALA A 316 13.18 -57.61 -50.81
N PHE A 317 11.87 -57.89 -50.74
CA PHE A 317 10.84 -56.86 -50.80
C PHE A 317 9.65 -57.20 -49.91
N VAL A 318 9.87 -57.13 -48.59
CA VAL A 318 8.79 -56.84 -47.65
C VAL A 318 9.21 -55.55 -46.95
N ALA A 319 8.70 -54.42 -47.47
CA ALA A 319 8.75 -53.17 -46.73
C ALA A 319 7.95 -53.38 -45.43
N ALA A 320 8.64 -53.29 -44.29
CA ALA A 320 7.98 -53.17 -43.00
C ALA A 320 7.11 -51.90 -43.06
N GLY A 321 5.79 -52.08 -42.98
CA GLY A 321 4.87 -50.94 -42.81
C GLY A 321 5.30 -50.11 -41.58
N PRO A 322 4.99 -48.80 -41.53
CA PRO A 322 5.42 -47.93 -40.45
C PRO A 322 4.99 -48.56 -39.12
N GLY A 323 5.98 -48.98 -38.33
CA GLY A 323 5.75 -49.73 -37.12
C GLY A 323 4.80 -48.97 -36.19
N ARG A 324 3.93 -49.71 -35.49
CA ARG A 324 3.03 -49.22 -34.42
C ARG A 324 3.75 -48.37 -33.34
N GLU A 325 5.07 -48.34 -33.32
CA GLU A 325 5.91 -47.57 -32.40
C GLU A 325 5.95 -46.06 -32.71
N PHE A 326 5.95 -45.64 -33.98
CA PHE A 326 6.11 -44.23 -34.35
C PHE A 326 4.84 -43.39 -34.06
N SER A 327 3.65 -43.99 -34.17
CA SER A 327 2.36 -43.38 -33.81
C SER A 327 2.15 -43.32 -32.28
N ARG A 328 2.73 -44.25 -31.52
CA ARG A 328 2.73 -44.22 -30.04
C ARG A 328 3.60 -43.09 -29.50
N GLY A 329 4.77 -42.83 -30.08
CA GLY A 329 5.68 -41.78 -29.63
C GLY A 329 5.07 -40.38 -29.62
N ARG A 330 4.40 -39.97 -30.72
CA ARG A 330 3.77 -38.64 -30.82
C ARG A 330 2.56 -38.47 -29.90
N LYS A 331 1.72 -39.51 -29.75
CA LYS A 331 0.60 -39.49 -28.78
C LYS A 331 1.10 -39.52 -27.34
N SER A 332 2.20 -40.21 -27.05
CA SER A 332 2.82 -40.26 -25.72
C SER A 332 3.44 -38.91 -25.36
N PHE A 333 4.14 -38.26 -26.28
CA PHE A 333 4.74 -36.94 -26.07
C PHE A 333 3.68 -35.85 -25.84
N VAL A 334 2.60 -35.80 -26.64
CA VAL A 334 1.50 -34.84 -26.45
C VAL A 334 0.76 -35.09 -25.13
N ARG A 335 0.56 -36.36 -24.73
CA ARG A 335 -0.01 -36.69 -23.42
C ARG A 335 0.92 -36.29 -22.27
N MET A 336 2.23 -36.50 -22.43
CA MET A 336 3.22 -36.09 -21.42
C MET A 336 3.22 -34.57 -21.24
N LEU A 337 3.23 -33.81 -22.34
CA LEU A 337 3.15 -32.35 -22.31
C LEU A 337 1.84 -31.84 -21.67
N ALA A 338 0.71 -32.45 -22.04
CA ALA A 338 -0.59 -32.12 -21.45
C ALA A 338 -0.64 -32.43 -19.94
N VAL A 339 -0.09 -33.56 -19.50
CA VAL A 339 -0.01 -33.94 -18.09
C VAL A 339 0.93 -33.01 -17.32
N THR A 340 2.08 -32.62 -17.90
CA THR A 340 3.00 -31.67 -17.26
C THR A 340 2.37 -30.29 -17.13
N LEU A 341 1.63 -29.82 -18.14
CA LEU A 341 0.98 -28.52 -18.13
C LEU A 341 -0.22 -28.49 -17.17
N ALA A 342 -1.01 -29.56 -17.14
CA ALA A 342 -2.05 -29.76 -16.13
C ALA A 342 -1.44 -29.83 -14.71
N GLY A 343 -0.30 -30.50 -14.54
CA GLY A 343 0.45 -30.55 -13.29
C GLY A 343 0.93 -29.17 -12.83
N LEU A 344 1.47 -28.35 -13.74
CA LEU A 344 1.90 -26.98 -13.43
C LEU A 344 0.71 -26.07 -13.08
N LEU A 345 -0.42 -26.17 -13.80
CA LEU A 345 -1.64 -25.43 -13.45
C LEU A 345 -2.18 -25.84 -12.09
N PHE A 346 -2.20 -27.15 -11.79
CA PHE A 346 -2.62 -27.65 -10.49
C PHE A 346 -1.69 -27.18 -9.36
N MET A 347 -0.37 -27.23 -9.58
CA MET A 347 0.62 -26.72 -8.63
C MET A 347 0.49 -25.21 -8.43
N GLY A 348 0.24 -24.44 -9.50
CA GLY A 348 -0.02 -23.01 -9.42
C GLY A 348 -1.30 -22.69 -8.64
N ALA A 349 -2.39 -23.41 -8.90
CA ALA A 349 -3.64 -23.27 -8.16
C ALA A 349 -3.47 -23.67 -6.69
N ALA A 350 -2.76 -24.76 -6.40
CA ALA A 350 -2.46 -25.20 -5.04
C ALA A 350 -1.57 -24.20 -4.30
N ALA A 351 -0.54 -23.64 -4.95
CA ALA A 351 0.30 -22.61 -4.38
C ALA A 351 -0.49 -21.32 -4.10
N TRP A 352 -1.39 -20.92 -5.01
CA TRP A 352 -2.29 -19.79 -4.82
C TRP A 352 -3.26 -20.03 -3.67
N GLN A 353 -3.87 -21.21 -3.59
CA GLN A 353 -4.79 -21.58 -2.51
C GLN A 353 -4.08 -21.66 -1.16
N PHE A 354 -2.84 -22.15 -1.13
CA PHE A 354 -1.98 -22.15 0.05
C PHE A 354 -1.61 -20.73 0.47
N HIS A 355 -1.27 -19.85 -0.47
CA HIS A 355 -1.04 -18.44 -0.20
C HIS A 355 -2.28 -17.77 0.39
N LEU A 356 -3.46 -17.98 -0.20
CA LEU A 356 -4.74 -17.48 0.33
C LEU A 356 -5.04 -18.04 1.73
N TYR A 357 -4.79 -19.33 1.96
CA TYR A 357 -4.95 -19.93 3.28
C TYR A 357 -4.05 -19.24 4.31
N ARG A 358 -2.76 -19.04 4.01
CA ARG A 358 -1.84 -18.33 4.91
C ARG A 358 -2.23 -16.86 5.12
N ALA A 359 -2.73 -16.21 4.08
CA ALA A 359 -3.21 -14.83 4.14
C ALA A 359 -4.51 -14.67 4.92
N ARG A 360 -5.33 -15.70 5.02
CA ARG A 360 -6.57 -15.67 5.81
C ARG A 360 -6.30 -15.90 7.29
N VAL A 361 -7.22 -15.38 8.08
CA VAL A 361 -7.26 -15.55 9.52
C VAL A 361 -8.19 -16.70 9.84
N HIS A 362 -7.72 -17.61 10.69
CA HIS A 362 -8.52 -18.73 11.15
C HIS A 362 -8.85 -18.53 12.62
N TYR A 363 -10.12 -18.69 12.96
CA TYR A 363 -10.57 -18.60 14.34
C TYR A 363 -11.55 -19.72 14.67
N SER A 364 -11.45 -20.23 15.89
CA SER A 364 -12.35 -21.26 16.44
C SER A 364 -12.94 -20.78 17.76
N LEU A 365 -14.26 -20.88 17.90
CA LEU A 365 -14.96 -20.42 19.10
C LEU A 365 -14.48 -21.18 20.34
N LEU A 366 -14.07 -20.46 21.37
CA LEU A 366 -13.65 -21.01 22.66
C LEU A 366 -14.77 -20.88 23.70
N SER A 367 -15.42 -19.73 23.75
CA SER A 367 -16.47 -19.44 24.74
C SER A 367 -17.40 -18.35 24.24
N SER A 368 -18.67 -18.42 24.64
CA SER A 368 -19.68 -17.35 24.46
C SER A 368 -20.35 -17.07 25.79
N ILE A 369 -20.52 -15.79 26.12
CA ILE A 369 -21.08 -15.35 27.39
C ILE A 369 -22.13 -14.26 27.10
N PRO A 370 -23.37 -14.39 27.60
CA PRO A 370 -24.38 -13.37 27.41
C PRO A 370 -24.01 -12.09 28.20
N LEU A 371 -24.19 -10.94 27.56
CA LEU A 371 -24.04 -9.62 28.13
C LEU A 371 -25.41 -8.97 28.28
N ASP A 372 -25.72 -8.51 29.50
CA ASP A 372 -26.84 -7.62 29.76
C ASP A 372 -26.45 -6.17 29.42
N LEU A 373 -26.30 -5.89 28.12
CA LEU A 373 -26.06 -4.55 27.60
C LEU A 373 -27.07 -4.23 26.49
N PRO A 374 -27.77 -3.09 26.58
CA PRO A 374 -28.82 -2.74 25.63
C PRO A 374 -28.29 -2.33 24.25
N GLY A 375 -27.09 -1.74 24.18
CA GLY A 375 -26.51 -1.22 22.94
C GLY A 375 -24.99 -1.08 23.00
N PRO A 376 -24.25 -2.18 23.21
CA PRO A 376 -22.80 -2.18 23.15
C PRO A 376 -22.28 -1.84 21.75
N SER A 377 -21.27 -0.99 21.69
CA SER A 377 -20.72 -0.41 20.46
C SER A 377 -19.22 -0.64 20.28
N GLY A 378 -18.51 -0.98 21.34
CA GLY A 378 -17.05 -1.08 21.33
C GLY A 378 -16.56 -2.00 22.42
N ILE A 379 -15.41 -2.61 22.15
CA ILE A 379 -14.71 -3.50 23.06
C ILE A 379 -13.21 -3.21 22.98
N ALA A 380 -12.54 -3.21 24.13
CA ALA A 380 -11.09 -3.20 24.18
C ALA A 380 -10.58 -4.03 25.36
N VAL A 381 -9.56 -4.86 25.14
CA VAL A 381 -8.99 -5.71 26.20
C VAL A 381 -7.69 -5.10 26.70
N THR A 382 -7.59 -4.99 28.01
CA THR A 382 -6.42 -4.48 28.74
C THR A 382 -5.99 -5.48 29.79
N LYS A 383 -4.84 -5.25 30.44
CA LYS A 383 -4.37 -6.10 31.54
C LYS A 383 -5.34 -6.12 32.73
N ASP A 384 -6.07 -5.04 32.94
CA ASP A 384 -7.01 -4.88 34.06
C ASP A 384 -8.38 -5.55 33.79
N GLY A 385 -8.67 -5.89 32.53
CA GLY A 385 -9.93 -6.50 32.13
C GLY A 385 -10.42 -6.06 30.75
N VAL A 386 -11.71 -6.32 30.51
CA VAL A 386 -12.39 -6.04 29.25
C VAL A 386 -13.19 -4.74 29.38
N TRP A 387 -12.76 -3.72 28.65
CA TRP A 387 -13.51 -2.49 28.48
C TRP A 387 -14.61 -2.68 27.44
N LEU A 388 -15.81 -2.22 27.78
CA LEU A 388 -16.96 -2.19 26.89
C LEU A 388 -17.53 -0.77 26.86
N SER A 389 -17.94 -0.34 25.68
CA SER A 389 -18.73 0.88 25.51
C SER A 389 -20.16 0.55 25.17
N ASP A 390 -21.10 1.21 25.83
CA ASP A 390 -22.55 1.06 25.63
C ASP A 390 -23.19 2.44 25.44
N TRP A 391 -24.12 2.53 24.49
CA TRP A 391 -24.79 3.78 24.16
C TRP A 391 -25.64 4.36 25.30
N GLY A 392 -26.18 3.51 26.18
CA GLY A 392 -27.03 3.91 27.29
C GLY A 392 -26.28 4.05 28.62
N ARG A 393 -25.23 3.25 28.83
CA ARG A 393 -24.52 3.15 30.11
C ARG A 393 -23.12 3.80 30.10
N GLY A 394 -22.58 4.18 28.94
CA GLY A 394 -21.25 4.78 28.82
C GLY A 394 -20.14 3.73 28.76
N LEU A 395 -19.01 4.00 29.43
CA LEU A 395 -17.86 3.09 29.45
C LEU A 395 -17.86 2.23 30.71
N MET A 396 -17.51 0.96 30.58
CA MET A 396 -17.40 0.05 31.71
C MET A 396 -16.23 -0.91 31.57
N LEU A 397 -15.64 -1.26 32.71
CA LEU A 397 -14.63 -2.28 32.83
C LEU A 397 -15.25 -3.51 33.46
N LYS A 398 -15.11 -4.65 32.80
CA LYS A 398 -15.47 -5.96 33.32
C LYS A 398 -14.22 -6.79 33.59
N ASP A 399 -14.27 -7.62 34.63
CA ASP A 399 -13.20 -8.57 34.90
C ASP A 399 -13.04 -9.57 33.74
N ALA A 400 -11.82 -10.03 33.49
CA ALA A 400 -11.53 -11.00 32.46
C ALA A 400 -11.91 -12.44 32.84
N ARG A 401 -12.10 -12.74 34.14
CA ARG A 401 -12.40 -14.11 34.62
C ARG A 401 -13.90 -14.34 34.75
N ASP A 402 -14.58 -13.49 35.52
CA ASP A 402 -16.00 -13.65 35.85
C ASP A 402 -16.92 -12.65 35.11
N TYR A 403 -16.35 -11.67 34.42
CA TYR A 403 -17.07 -10.60 33.70
C TYR A 403 -18.01 -9.78 34.59
N ALA A 404 -17.76 -9.77 35.90
CA ALA A 404 -18.39 -8.84 36.81
C ALA A 404 -17.96 -7.41 36.46
N THR A 405 -18.90 -6.46 36.59
CA THR A 405 -18.60 -5.05 36.36
C THR A 405 -17.70 -4.55 37.49
N LEU A 406 -16.43 -4.29 37.17
CA LEU A 406 -15.44 -3.74 38.11
C LEU A 406 -15.58 -2.23 38.22
N ARG A 407 -15.85 -1.56 37.10
CA ARG A 407 -15.97 -0.09 37.04
C ARG A 407 -17.01 0.32 36.03
N LEU A 408 -17.78 1.35 36.39
CA LEU A 408 -18.65 2.09 35.48
C LEU A 408 -18.16 3.53 35.45
N LEU A 409 -17.75 4.01 34.29
CA LEU A 409 -17.34 5.40 34.08
C LEU A 409 -18.54 6.16 33.51
N PRO A 410 -19.14 7.07 34.28
CA PRO A 410 -20.24 7.89 33.78
C PRO A 410 -19.76 8.81 32.67
N ALA A 411 -20.70 9.35 31.91
CA ALA A 411 -20.40 10.42 30.97
C ALA A 411 -19.74 11.61 31.72
N PRO A 412 -18.80 12.35 31.09
CA PRO A 412 -18.20 13.53 31.70
C PRO A 412 -19.28 14.51 32.20
N ALA A 413 -19.10 15.05 33.41
CA ALA A 413 -20.13 15.81 34.11
C ALA A 413 -20.77 16.90 33.24
N GLY A 414 -22.09 16.80 33.03
CA GLY A 414 -22.87 17.77 32.27
C GLY A 414 -22.90 17.58 30.75
N ALA A 415 -22.27 16.54 30.20
CA ALA A 415 -22.21 16.32 28.76
C ALA A 415 -22.70 14.91 28.37
N PRO A 416 -23.60 14.76 27.38
CA PRO A 416 -23.96 13.45 26.87
C PRO A 416 -22.74 12.80 26.19
N LEU A 417 -22.51 11.52 26.47
CA LEU A 417 -21.50 10.69 25.83
C LEU A 417 -22.22 9.55 25.10
N LYS A 418 -22.04 9.47 23.78
CA LYS A 418 -22.52 8.32 22.98
C LYS A 418 -21.32 7.64 22.35
N PRO A 419 -20.72 6.64 23.02
CA PRO A 419 -19.51 6.02 22.52
C PRO A 419 -19.83 5.16 21.30
N GLY A 420 -19.27 5.49 20.15
CA GLY A 420 -19.45 4.75 18.89
C GLY A 420 -18.34 3.74 18.62
N ALA A 421 -17.12 4.02 19.10
CA ALA A 421 -15.95 3.16 18.96
C ALA A 421 -15.02 3.36 20.16
N LEU A 422 -14.19 2.35 20.45
CA LEU A 422 -13.28 2.33 21.59
C LEU A 422 -11.91 1.80 21.16
N SER A 423 -10.84 2.46 21.59
CA SER A 423 -9.46 2.00 21.41
C SER A 423 -8.61 2.32 22.65
N VAL A 424 -7.60 1.51 22.90
CA VAL A 424 -6.70 1.64 24.06
C VAL A 424 -5.42 2.34 23.63
N SER A 425 -4.99 3.31 24.42
CA SER A 425 -3.67 3.95 24.34
C SER A 425 -2.94 3.78 25.67
N ASP A 426 -1.62 4.03 25.68
CA ASP A 426 -0.78 3.85 26.87
C ASP A 426 -1.23 4.67 28.08
N GLY A 427 -1.92 5.79 27.86
CA GLY A 427 -2.37 6.71 28.91
C GLY A 427 -3.88 6.88 29.02
N GLY A 428 -4.70 6.08 28.32
CA GLY A 428 -6.16 6.20 28.40
C GLY A 428 -6.92 5.48 27.30
N LEU A 429 -8.24 5.65 27.31
CA LEU A 429 -9.17 5.10 26.32
C LEU A 429 -9.56 6.17 25.31
N TRP A 430 -9.26 5.94 24.04
CA TRP A 430 -9.82 6.74 22.96
C TRP A 430 -11.24 6.28 22.67
N THR A 431 -12.17 7.20 22.83
CA THR A 431 -13.60 6.99 22.57
C THR A 431 -14.06 7.91 21.46
N LEU A 432 -14.76 7.37 20.46
CA LEU A 432 -15.51 8.19 19.52
C LEU A 432 -16.83 8.61 20.17
N ASP A 433 -16.95 9.88 20.53
CA ASP A 433 -18.16 10.47 21.08
C ASP A 433 -19.05 11.02 19.95
N LEU A 434 -20.08 10.23 19.59
CA LEU A 434 -21.03 10.58 18.54
C LEU A 434 -22.00 11.70 18.94
N ALA A 435 -22.17 11.97 20.24
CA ALA A 435 -23.03 13.06 20.69
C ALA A 435 -22.39 14.43 20.41
N GLN A 436 -21.06 14.50 20.40
CA GLN A 436 -20.29 15.73 20.26
C GLN A 436 -19.39 15.75 19.01
N LEU A 437 -19.42 14.69 18.19
CA LEU A 437 -18.58 14.50 17.01
C LEU A 437 -17.09 14.78 17.30
N ARG A 438 -16.57 14.07 18.30
CA ARG A 438 -15.17 14.18 18.71
C ARG A 438 -14.60 12.83 19.10
N TYR A 439 -13.29 12.67 18.95
CA TYR A 439 -12.52 11.63 19.62
C TYR A 439 -12.04 12.19 20.96
N ALA A 440 -12.35 11.50 22.05
CA ALA A 440 -11.96 11.90 23.40
C ALA A 440 -11.06 10.82 24.02
N ARG A 441 -9.88 11.21 24.51
CA ARG A 441 -9.02 10.35 25.32
C ARG A 441 -9.46 10.47 26.76
N GLN A 442 -10.01 9.40 27.31
CA GLN A 442 -10.55 9.35 28.66
C GLN A 442 -9.59 8.62 29.59
N ASP A 443 -9.47 9.12 30.80
CA ASP A 443 -8.69 8.49 31.86
C ASP A 443 -9.32 7.16 32.30
N PHE A 444 -8.49 6.14 32.54
CA PHE A 444 -8.94 4.80 32.95
C PHE A 444 -9.65 4.79 34.31
N ALA A 445 -9.25 5.68 35.24
CA ALA A 445 -9.75 5.69 36.61
C ALA A 445 -11.05 6.49 36.74
N THR A 446 -11.07 7.68 36.16
CA THR A 446 -12.10 8.70 36.38
C THR A 446 -13.04 8.88 35.19
N GLY A 447 -12.64 8.46 33.98
CA GLY A 447 -13.36 8.76 32.75
C GLY A 447 -13.27 10.22 32.31
N ALA A 448 -12.48 11.04 33.02
CA ALA A 448 -12.23 12.43 32.67
C ALA A 448 -11.58 12.53 31.29
N VAL A 449 -12.00 13.52 30.50
CA VAL A 449 -11.43 13.75 29.17
C VAL A 449 -10.07 14.44 29.35
N LEU A 450 -9.00 13.70 29.06
CA LEU A 450 -7.62 14.18 29.07
C LEU A 450 -7.31 15.00 27.83
N GLU A 451 -7.74 14.50 26.67
CA GLU A 451 -7.53 15.10 25.36
C GLU A 451 -8.76 14.92 24.48
N SER A 452 -8.93 15.81 23.50
CA SER A 452 -10.03 15.71 22.54
C SER A 452 -9.61 16.22 21.16
N ALA A 453 -10.08 15.55 20.12
CA ALA A 453 -9.93 15.94 18.73
C ALA A 453 -11.30 16.00 18.04
N LYS A 454 -11.52 16.98 17.17
CA LYS A 454 -12.74 17.00 16.34
C LYS A 454 -12.68 15.89 15.30
N THR A 455 -13.83 15.30 14.99
CA THR A 455 -13.91 14.32 13.90
C THR A 455 -13.61 15.01 12.56
N PRO A 456 -13.03 14.30 11.58
CA PRO A 456 -12.63 14.92 10.32
C PRO A 456 -13.83 15.19 9.40
N GLY A 457 -14.94 14.48 9.64
CA GLY A 457 -16.19 14.63 8.91
C GLY A 457 -17.42 14.34 9.79
N PRO A 458 -18.63 14.44 9.19
CA PRO A 458 -19.91 14.28 9.86
C PRO A 458 -20.33 12.83 10.13
N ALA A 459 -19.65 11.82 9.56
CA ALA A 459 -20.01 10.41 9.72
C ALA A 459 -18.82 9.56 10.21
N PRO A 460 -18.25 9.88 11.40
CA PRO A 460 -17.16 9.10 11.98
C PRO A 460 -17.67 7.72 12.43
N GLN A 461 -16.89 6.66 12.16
CA GLN A 461 -17.31 5.29 12.47
C GLN A 461 -16.29 4.48 13.28
N GLY A 462 -15.01 4.83 13.24
CA GLY A 462 -13.98 4.06 13.93
C GLY A 462 -12.90 4.92 14.56
N ALA A 463 -12.28 4.38 15.61
CA ALA A 463 -11.08 4.91 16.25
C ALA A 463 -10.10 3.75 16.48
N ALA A 464 -8.82 3.94 16.14
CA ALA A 464 -7.76 2.98 16.42
C ALA A 464 -6.47 3.69 16.78
N TRP A 465 -5.75 3.16 17.77
CA TRP A 465 -4.46 3.68 18.20
C TRP A 465 -3.33 2.74 17.75
N ASP A 466 -2.36 3.25 16.99
CA ASP A 466 -1.23 2.44 16.51
C ASP A 466 -0.06 2.34 17.51
N GLY A 467 -0.16 3.03 18.65
CA GLY A 467 0.90 3.23 19.63
C GLY A 467 1.41 4.67 19.70
N TYR A 468 1.19 5.47 18.66
CA TYR A 468 1.72 6.82 18.53
C TYR A 468 0.73 7.84 17.93
N ASN A 469 -0.07 7.43 16.95
CA ASN A 469 -1.07 8.21 16.25
C ASN A 469 -2.47 7.65 16.50
N LEU A 470 -3.44 8.56 16.54
CA LEU A 470 -4.86 8.22 16.49
C LEU A 470 -5.30 8.13 15.03
N TRP A 471 -5.90 7.00 14.67
CA TRP A 471 -6.48 6.77 13.37
C TRP A 471 -8.00 6.84 13.48
N ALA A 472 -8.60 7.52 12.50
CA ALA A 472 -10.03 7.78 12.45
C ALA A 472 -10.55 7.44 11.06
N PHE A 473 -11.72 6.83 10.97
CA PHE A 473 -12.38 6.60 9.68
C PHE A 473 -13.69 7.38 9.64
N ASP A 474 -13.93 8.06 8.54
CA ASP A 474 -15.17 8.77 8.28
C ASP A 474 -15.82 8.25 7.00
N ALA A 475 -17.07 7.78 7.11
CA ALA A 475 -17.77 7.16 6.00
C ALA A 475 -18.32 8.16 4.98
N SER A 476 -18.48 9.43 5.36
CA SER A 476 -18.95 10.45 4.42
C SER A 476 -17.89 10.80 3.38
N SER A 477 -16.62 10.83 3.81
CA SER A 477 -15.46 11.00 2.95
C SER A 477 -14.94 9.67 2.38
N GLY A 478 -15.18 8.56 3.07
CA GLY A 478 -14.63 7.25 2.73
C GLY A 478 -13.11 7.17 2.95
N LEU A 479 -12.57 8.01 3.83
CA LEU A 479 -11.13 8.13 4.09
C LEU A 479 -10.77 7.73 5.52
N LEU A 480 -9.56 7.19 5.64
CA LEU A 480 -8.86 6.98 6.89
C LEU A 480 -7.95 8.17 7.17
N TYR A 481 -8.12 8.81 8.31
CA TYR A 481 -7.37 9.98 8.75
C TYR A 481 -6.39 9.60 9.85
N ARG A 482 -5.20 10.17 9.81
CA ARG A 482 -4.17 10.05 10.86
C ARG A 482 -4.03 11.36 11.61
N TYR A 483 -4.26 11.34 12.91
CA TYR A 483 -4.00 12.45 13.82
C TYR A 483 -2.58 12.29 14.39
N SER A 484 -1.78 13.35 14.30
CA SER A 484 -0.40 13.39 14.81
C SER A 484 -0.38 13.56 16.34
N LEU A 485 0.82 13.76 16.90
CA LEU A 485 1.10 13.98 18.34
C LEU A 485 0.15 14.96 19.06
N ASP A 486 -0.36 15.98 18.36
CA ASP A 486 -1.42 16.85 18.88
C ASP A 486 -2.72 16.61 18.10
N PRO A 487 -3.62 15.75 18.61
CA PRO A 487 -4.91 15.50 18.00
C PRO A 487 -5.78 16.76 17.85
N LYS A 488 -5.51 17.83 18.61
CA LYS A 488 -6.26 19.10 18.52
C LYS A 488 -5.96 19.87 17.23
N SER A 489 -4.79 19.68 16.64
CA SER A 489 -4.44 20.29 15.35
C SER A 489 -5.26 19.73 14.17
N GLY A 490 -6.00 18.64 14.40
CA GLY A 490 -6.78 17.95 13.39
C GLY A 490 -6.01 16.83 12.69
N PRO A 491 -6.56 16.28 11.60
CA PRO A 491 -5.92 15.20 10.87
C PRO A 491 -4.69 15.70 10.11
N SER A 492 -3.56 15.01 10.27
CA SER A 492 -2.28 15.29 9.62
C SER A 492 -2.16 14.70 8.21
N ALA A 493 -2.88 13.61 7.94
CA ALA A 493 -2.87 12.91 6.66
C ALA A 493 -4.18 12.16 6.47
N SER A 494 -4.54 11.88 5.22
CA SER A 494 -5.69 11.05 4.85
C SER A 494 -5.28 10.00 3.82
N TYR A 495 -5.95 8.86 3.87
CA TYR A 495 -5.66 7.68 3.06
C TYR A 495 -6.95 7.03 2.60
N LYS A 496 -6.93 6.51 1.38
CA LYS A 496 -8.03 5.70 0.85
C LYS A 496 -7.73 4.23 1.06
N LEU A 497 -8.65 3.51 1.70
CA LEU A 497 -8.55 2.06 1.88
C LEU A 497 -9.26 1.34 0.74
N GLU A 498 -8.55 0.42 0.07
CA GLU A 498 -9.14 -0.38 -0.99
C GLU A 498 -10.26 -1.28 -0.47
N GLY A 499 -11.43 -1.22 -1.13
CA GLY A 499 -12.56 -2.08 -0.84
C GLY A 499 -13.34 -1.76 0.45
N LEU A 500 -13.02 -0.66 1.15
CA LEU A 500 -13.75 -0.22 2.34
C LEU A 500 -14.64 0.99 2.01
N LYS A 501 -15.94 0.88 2.28
CA LYS A 501 -16.91 1.98 2.11
C LYS A 501 -17.51 2.42 3.43
N SER A 502 -17.81 1.45 4.29
CA SER A 502 -18.33 1.61 5.63
C SER A 502 -17.45 0.82 6.60
N LEU A 503 -17.51 1.20 7.86
CA LEU A 503 -16.75 0.59 8.94
C LEU A 503 -17.67 0.39 10.13
N VAL A 504 -17.64 -0.81 10.69
CA VAL A 504 -18.28 -1.16 11.96
C VAL A 504 -17.27 -1.02 13.09
N CYS A 505 -16.06 -1.55 12.91
CA CYS A 505 -15.01 -1.53 13.91
C CYS A 505 -13.63 -1.57 13.27
N MET A 506 -12.65 -0.91 13.88
CA MET A 506 -11.25 -1.02 13.49
C MET A 506 -10.31 -1.07 14.69
N GLN A 507 -9.16 -1.71 14.50
CA GLN A 507 -8.13 -1.83 15.51
C GLN A 507 -6.75 -2.00 14.87
N TRP A 508 -5.72 -1.40 15.47
CA TRP A 508 -4.34 -1.77 15.20
C TRP A 508 -3.94 -2.99 16.04
N ALA A 509 -3.51 -4.06 15.38
CA ALA A 509 -3.07 -5.28 16.03
C ALA A 509 -1.92 -5.92 15.26
N GLY A 510 -0.80 -6.15 15.94
CA GLY A 510 0.41 -6.75 15.34
C GLY A 510 1.00 -5.92 14.20
N GLY A 511 0.99 -4.59 14.31
CA GLY A 511 1.49 -3.66 13.28
C GLY A 511 0.61 -3.59 12.02
N ARG A 512 -0.62 -4.09 12.08
CA ARG A 512 -1.57 -4.12 10.96
C ARG A 512 -2.87 -3.49 11.37
N LEU A 513 -3.56 -2.85 10.43
CA LEU A 513 -4.88 -2.30 10.63
C LEU A 513 -5.93 -3.35 10.28
N TRP A 514 -6.71 -3.77 11.27
CA TRP A 514 -7.83 -4.67 11.10
C TRP A 514 -9.11 -3.84 11.01
N THR A 515 -10.00 -4.20 10.10
CA THR A 515 -11.26 -3.49 9.88
C THR A 515 -12.37 -4.50 9.63
N LEU A 516 -13.56 -4.22 10.15
CA LEU A 516 -14.79 -4.92 9.86
C LEU A 516 -15.76 -3.93 9.21
N ASP A 517 -16.30 -4.25 8.04
CA ASP A 517 -17.30 -3.42 7.36
C ASP A 517 -18.75 -3.83 7.67
N SER A 518 -19.71 -3.08 7.14
CA SER A 518 -21.15 -3.41 7.29
C SER A 518 -21.59 -4.64 6.49
N ASP A 519 -20.80 -5.05 5.49
CA ASP A 519 -21.04 -6.25 4.69
C ASP A 519 -20.45 -7.51 5.36
N ASN A 520 -20.01 -7.40 6.62
CA ASN A 520 -19.43 -8.45 7.44
C ASN A 520 -18.11 -9.00 6.90
N MET A 521 -17.35 -8.17 6.18
CA MET A 521 -16.03 -8.48 5.65
C MET A 521 -14.94 -8.01 6.62
N LEU A 522 -14.15 -8.97 7.09
CA LEU A 522 -12.94 -8.73 7.85
C LEU A 522 -11.78 -8.49 6.87
N ARG A 523 -11.22 -7.29 6.91
CA ARG A 523 -10.04 -6.91 6.13
C ARG A 523 -8.86 -6.58 7.02
N ARG A 524 -7.67 -6.86 6.49
CA ARG A 524 -6.40 -6.50 7.14
C ARG A 524 -5.54 -5.73 6.15
N TYR A 525 -5.02 -4.61 6.62
CA TYR A 525 -4.16 -3.73 5.85
C TYR A 525 -2.78 -3.64 6.48
N VAL A 526 -1.76 -3.58 5.64
CA VAL A 526 -0.38 -3.35 6.04
C VAL A 526 -0.02 -1.91 5.64
N PRO A 527 0.50 -1.09 6.56
CA PRO A 527 0.99 0.24 6.21
C PRO A 527 2.19 0.12 5.25
N GLN A 528 2.20 0.92 4.19
CA GLN A 528 3.29 1.03 3.21
C GLN A 528 3.58 2.52 2.95
N ASP A 529 4.72 2.85 2.35
CA ASP A 529 5.10 4.24 2.05
C ASP A 529 3.96 5.01 1.36
N GLY A 530 3.38 5.96 2.09
CA GLY A 530 2.29 6.82 1.60
C GLY A 530 0.89 6.20 1.59
N GLY A 531 0.67 4.98 2.10
CA GLY A 531 -0.65 4.34 2.04
C GLY A 531 -0.80 3.00 2.77
N PHE A 532 -1.78 2.22 2.30
CA PHE A 532 -2.14 0.93 2.88
C PHE A 532 -2.32 -0.11 1.78
N LYS A 533 -1.69 -1.27 1.95
CA LYS A 533 -1.89 -2.43 1.08
C LYS A 533 -2.84 -3.43 1.72
N LEU A 534 -3.84 -3.88 0.97
CA LEU A 534 -4.74 -4.95 1.42
C LEU A 534 -3.98 -6.28 1.49
N LEU A 535 -3.92 -6.88 2.69
CA LEU A 535 -3.28 -8.17 2.92
C LEU A 535 -4.27 -9.32 2.75
N SER A 536 -5.47 -9.17 3.30
CA SER A 536 -6.50 -10.20 3.28
C SER A 536 -7.89 -9.59 3.36
N SER A 537 -8.84 -10.21 2.65
CA SER A 537 -10.26 -9.92 2.71
C SER A 537 -11.02 -11.24 2.81
N GLN A 538 -11.85 -11.39 3.83
CA GLN A 538 -12.66 -12.58 4.06
C GLN A 538 -13.98 -12.20 4.74
N GLU A 539 -15.04 -12.95 4.47
CA GLU A 539 -16.26 -12.87 5.27
C GLU A 539 -15.97 -13.33 6.71
N PHE A 540 -16.52 -12.63 7.70
CA PHE A 540 -16.34 -12.99 9.10
C PHE A 540 -17.11 -14.28 9.46
N GLY A 541 -18.29 -14.48 8.88
CA GLY A 541 -19.10 -15.69 9.08
C GLY A 541 -20.59 -15.38 9.17
N PRO A 542 -21.39 -16.29 9.74
CA PRO A 542 -22.85 -16.14 9.79
C PRO A 542 -23.32 -15.10 10.82
N SER A 543 -22.46 -14.71 11.77
CA SER A 543 -22.76 -13.68 12.75
C SER A 543 -22.21 -12.32 12.28
N ALA A 544 -22.94 -11.25 12.61
CA ALA A 544 -22.52 -9.87 12.37
C ALA A 544 -22.08 -9.26 13.72
N PRO A 545 -20.77 -9.14 13.98
CA PRO A 545 -20.28 -8.52 15.19
C PRO A 545 -20.51 -7.00 15.15
N ALA A 546 -20.85 -6.42 16.29
CA ALA A 546 -20.90 -4.97 16.48
C ALA A 546 -19.51 -4.38 16.74
N ALA A 547 -18.61 -5.16 17.34
CA ALA A 547 -17.22 -4.77 17.56
C ALA A 547 -16.32 -6.01 17.70
N PHE A 548 -15.02 -5.84 17.48
CA PHE A 548 -14.02 -6.88 17.73
C PHE A 548 -12.78 -6.31 18.41
N TRP A 549 -12.02 -7.18 19.08
CA TRP A 549 -10.70 -6.87 19.62
C TRP A 549 -9.76 -8.06 19.50
N VAL A 550 -8.59 -7.83 18.94
CA VAL A 550 -7.49 -8.79 18.83
C VAL A 550 -6.51 -8.57 19.97
N ASP A 551 -6.31 -9.61 20.77
CA ASP A 551 -5.32 -9.64 21.84
C ASP A 551 -4.44 -10.89 21.68
N GLY A 552 -3.29 -10.71 21.02
CA GLY A 552 -2.38 -11.80 20.66
C GLY A 552 -3.07 -12.90 19.85
N ASN A 553 -3.19 -14.10 20.43
CA ASN A 553 -3.84 -15.26 19.82
C ASN A 553 -5.32 -15.40 20.19
N ILE A 554 -5.93 -14.35 20.75
CA ILE A 554 -7.33 -14.34 21.13
C ILE A 554 -8.05 -13.25 20.33
N PHE A 555 -9.15 -13.64 19.70
CA PHE A 555 -10.04 -12.74 18.98
C PHE A 555 -11.35 -12.62 19.75
N TRP A 556 -11.63 -11.44 20.27
CA TRP A 556 -12.84 -11.12 21.00
C TRP A 556 -13.83 -10.46 20.05
N THR A 557 -15.10 -10.85 20.13
CA THR A 557 -16.17 -10.16 19.42
C THR A 557 -17.34 -9.91 20.32
N LEU A 558 -18.04 -8.84 19.99
CA LEU A 558 -19.33 -8.54 20.56
C LEU A 558 -20.38 -8.77 19.48
N GLU A 559 -21.22 -9.79 19.67
CA GLU A 559 -22.18 -10.26 18.68
C GLU A 559 -23.60 -10.18 19.24
N LYS A 560 -24.60 -9.99 18.38
CA LYS A 560 -25.99 -10.10 18.80
C LYS A 560 -26.34 -11.56 19.07
N ALA A 561 -27.01 -11.84 20.18
CA ALA A 561 -27.36 -13.19 20.61
C ALA A 561 -28.49 -13.76 19.72
N GLY A 562 -28.13 -14.33 18.57
CA GLY A 562 -29.06 -14.95 17.62
C GLY A 562 -30.11 -14.00 17.02
N LYS A 563 -30.99 -14.53 16.15
CA LYS A 563 -32.04 -13.73 15.49
C LYS A 563 -33.24 -13.40 16.39
N LEU A 564 -33.47 -14.20 17.44
CA LEU A 564 -34.68 -14.15 18.27
C LEU A 564 -34.45 -13.57 19.67
N SER A 565 -33.20 -13.52 20.16
CA SER A 565 -32.92 -12.96 21.47
C SER A 565 -32.54 -11.48 21.36
N LYS A 566 -32.93 -10.69 22.36
CA LYS A 566 -32.69 -9.24 22.42
C LYS A 566 -31.35 -8.87 23.08
N GLY A 567 -30.50 -9.84 23.38
CA GLY A 567 -29.22 -9.61 24.07
C GLY A 567 -28.01 -9.56 23.14
N PHE A 568 -26.87 -9.23 23.71
CA PHE A 568 -25.56 -9.38 23.08
C PHE A 568 -24.76 -10.48 23.78
N GLU A 569 -23.83 -11.09 23.06
CA GLU A 569 -22.91 -12.10 23.56
C GLU A 569 -21.48 -11.61 23.34
N LEU A 570 -20.65 -11.75 24.38
CA LEU A 570 -19.21 -11.67 24.26
C LEU A 570 -18.68 -13.03 23.84
N ARG A 571 -18.11 -13.12 22.65
CA ARG A 571 -17.50 -14.34 22.14
C ARG A 571 -15.99 -14.22 22.10
N ARG A 572 -15.34 -15.32 22.41
CA ARG A 572 -13.89 -15.44 22.39
C ARG A 572 -13.51 -16.56 21.45
N TYR A 573 -12.62 -16.27 20.51
CA TYR A 573 -12.11 -17.23 19.55
C TYR A 573 -10.60 -17.38 19.71
N ALA A 574 -10.10 -18.60 19.53
CA ALA A 574 -8.67 -18.86 19.36
C ALA A 574 -8.28 -18.42 17.95
N LEU A 575 -7.32 -17.50 17.86
CA LEU A 575 -6.84 -16.92 16.61
C LEU A 575 -5.58 -17.64 16.13
N LYS A 576 -5.56 -18.05 14.87
CA LYS A 576 -4.38 -18.54 14.17
C LYS A 576 -4.15 -17.72 12.90
N SER A 577 -3.02 -17.02 12.87
CA SER A 577 -2.52 -16.31 11.69
C SER A 577 -1.13 -16.84 11.33
N TYR A 578 -0.88 -17.05 10.04
CA TYR A 578 0.38 -17.63 9.54
C TYR A 578 1.35 -16.59 8.93
N ILE A 579 1.21 -15.31 9.32
CA ILE A 579 2.00 -14.19 8.77
C ILE A 579 2.43 -13.24 9.88
#